data_AF-A0A1E4TB97-F1
#
_entry.id   AF-A0A1E4TB97-F1
#
_cell.length_a   1.000
_cell.length_b   1.000
_cell.length_c   1.000
_cell.angle_alpha   90.00
_cell.angle_beta   90.00
_cell.angle_gamma   90.00
#
_symmetry.space_group_name_H-M   'P 1'
#
loop_
_entity.id
_entity.type
_entity.pdbx_description
1 polymer ?
#
loop_
_entity_poly.entity_id
_entity_poly.type
_entity_poly.pdbx_seq_one_letter_code
_entity_poly.pdbx_strand_id
1 'polypeptide(L)'
;EDSEGGLCKVKLSEPIPPHEGAVVGMRKNVLHQLKPYPSKINMGDHQYLGWTGSIKTDLPFPVADYEFKFNCGTQIEYINSTALTVDGPQARIGPVELDSLSDDPVFIRFLGDYPLPVVRQLTRDIWVSHHGGSLSIQERYELSNGGAVLAEPFSRLQFMISAQSQFPLNAMNSFDLALEPGVRGAYFVDDIGNVSTSNLHLEKDKSLWSIRPRYPLFGSWNYTFTIGWDSDLSNYLRVPYKAHHILQVPLIQGPDSFTYDNVSVNIFLPEGATDIKLSSPLPPLSEERFNHFWFLDSTGRPSISLTFSGLTDDDTQRLIYVEYDYTSIALMQKPLMIFSVLMFLFAIAYGIKIDI
;
A
#
# COMPACT_ATOMS: atom_id res chain seq x y z
N GLU A 1 0.64 3.01 -19.91
CA GLU A 1 -0.50 3.89 -20.23
C GLU A 1 -1.72 3.01 -20.38
N ASP A 2 -2.63 3.13 -19.42
CA ASP A 2 -3.88 2.39 -19.40
C ASP A 2 -4.83 2.96 -20.46
N SER A 3 -5.13 2.12 -21.44
CA SER A 3 -6.33 2.23 -22.25
C SER A 3 -7.01 0.86 -22.22
N GLU A 4 -8.33 0.86 -22.06
CA GLU A 4 -9.16 -0.31 -22.32
C GLU A 4 -8.82 -0.85 -23.72
N GLY A 5 -8.13 -2.00 -23.77
CA GLY A 5 -7.65 -2.60 -25.03
C GLY A 5 -6.26 -2.14 -25.51
N GLY A 6 -5.46 -1.48 -24.68
CA GLY A 6 -4.12 -1.02 -25.03
C GLY A 6 -3.10 -2.15 -25.12
N LEU A 7 -2.40 -2.24 -26.26
CA LEU A 7 -1.23 -3.12 -26.40
C LEU A 7 -0.06 -2.59 -25.55
N CYS A 8 0.47 -3.41 -24.65
CA CYS A 8 1.67 -3.09 -23.90
C CYS A 8 2.92 -3.45 -24.71
N LYS A 9 3.85 -2.49 -24.87
CA LYS A 9 5.15 -2.74 -25.50
C LYS A 9 6.18 -3.11 -24.43
N VAL A 10 6.74 -4.31 -24.54
CA VAL A 10 7.85 -4.77 -23.69
C VAL A 10 9.15 -4.65 -24.47
N LYS A 11 10.16 -3.99 -23.88
CA LYS A 11 11.51 -3.90 -24.46
C LYS A 11 12.39 -4.96 -23.80
N LEU A 12 12.89 -5.90 -24.60
CA LEU A 12 13.85 -6.90 -24.14
C LEU A 12 15.23 -6.26 -23.93
N SER A 13 16.02 -6.82 -23.02
CA SER A 13 17.39 -6.38 -22.76
C SER A 13 18.28 -6.59 -23.99
N GLU A 14 18.11 -7.71 -24.69
CA GLU A 14 18.85 -8.07 -25.88
C GLU A 14 17.88 -8.45 -27.02
N PRO A 15 18.21 -8.11 -28.28
CA PRO A 15 17.42 -8.53 -29.43
C PRO A 15 17.57 -10.03 -29.66
N ILE A 16 16.45 -10.72 -29.89
CA ILE A 16 16.46 -12.17 -30.17
C ILE A 16 16.85 -12.40 -31.65
N PRO A 17 17.89 -13.21 -31.94
CA PRO A 17 18.25 -13.58 -33.31
C PRO A 17 17.12 -14.33 -34.05
N PRO A 18 17.09 -14.27 -35.40
CA PRO A 18 16.16 -15.07 -36.17
C PRO A 18 16.30 -16.56 -35.84
N HIS A 19 15.16 -17.24 -35.63
CA HIS A 19 15.06 -18.67 -35.29
C HIS A 19 15.53 -19.08 -33.89
N GLU A 20 15.86 -18.14 -33.02
CA GLU A 20 16.05 -18.41 -31.59
C GLU A 20 14.77 -18.12 -30.79
N GLY A 21 14.58 -18.86 -29.70
CA GLY A 21 13.47 -18.71 -28.78
C GLY A 21 13.90 -18.01 -27.48
N ALA A 22 12.98 -17.27 -26.87
CA ALA A 22 13.17 -16.70 -25.54
C ALA A 22 11.95 -16.98 -24.66
N VAL A 23 12.18 -17.11 -23.36
CA VAL A 23 11.10 -17.27 -22.37
C VAL A 23 10.82 -15.90 -21.75
N VAL A 24 9.57 -15.44 -21.87
CA VAL A 24 9.13 -14.16 -21.31
C VAL A 24 8.05 -14.44 -20.26
N GLY A 25 8.33 -14.08 -19.01
CA GLY A 25 7.35 -14.12 -17.93
C GLY A 25 6.65 -12.76 -17.80
N MET A 26 5.32 -12.76 -17.79
CA MET A 26 4.52 -11.56 -17.54
C MET A 26 3.67 -11.78 -16.29
N ARG A 27 3.63 -10.79 -15.40
CA ARG A 27 2.73 -10.77 -14.24
C ARG A 27 1.83 -9.54 -14.35
N LYS A 28 0.53 -9.75 -14.16
CA LYS A 28 -0.47 -8.68 -14.11
C LYS A 28 -1.30 -8.90 -12.85
N ASN A 29 -1.38 -7.87 -12.02
CA ASN A 29 -2.26 -7.84 -10.86
C ASN A 29 -3.56 -7.15 -11.28
N VAL A 30 -4.71 -7.77 -10.98
CA VAL A 30 -6.04 -7.22 -11.30
C VAL A 30 -6.82 -7.14 -10.00
N LEU A 31 -7.19 -5.92 -9.62
CA LEU A 31 -7.97 -5.69 -8.40
C LEU A 31 -9.46 -5.97 -8.64
N HIS A 32 -10.20 -6.24 -7.56
CA HIS A 32 -11.67 -6.38 -7.54
C HIS A 32 -12.25 -7.47 -8.44
N GLN A 33 -11.45 -8.46 -8.85
CA GLN A 33 -11.93 -9.56 -9.69
C GLN A 33 -12.71 -10.61 -8.89
N LEU A 34 -12.37 -10.80 -7.61
CA LEU A 34 -13.03 -11.75 -6.72
C LEU A 34 -14.24 -11.09 -6.06
N LYS A 35 -15.40 -11.75 -6.14
CA LYS A 35 -16.64 -11.27 -5.53
C LYS A 35 -17.27 -12.34 -4.66
N PRO A 36 -17.84 -11.99 -3.49
CA PRO A 36 -18.55 -12.96 -2.66
C PRO A 36 -19.80 -13.49 -3.37
N TYR A 37 -19.97 -14.82 -3.35
CA TYR A 37 -21.13 -15.50 -3.93
C TYR A 37 -21.58 -16.68 -3.03
N PRO A 38 -22.66 -16.54 -2.23
CA PRO A 38 -23.64 -15.45 -2.24
C PRO A 38 -23.08 -14.15 -1.65
N SER A 39 -23.71 -13.02 -2.02
CA SER A 39 -23.31 -11.68 -1.55
C SER A 39 -23.62 -11.43 -0.07
N LYS A 40 -24.54 -12.22 0.50
CA LYS A 40 -24.93 -12.16 1.91
C LYS A 40 -24.80 -13.54 2.55
N ILE A 41 -24.18 -13.58 3.73
CA ILE A 41 -24.01 -14.81 4.52
C ILE A 41 -24.29 -14.53 6.01
N ASN A 42 -24.65 -15.55 6.79
CA ASN A 42 -24.68 -15.40 8.24
C ASN A 42 -23.25 -15.49 8.81
N MET A 43 -23.06 -15.00 10.03
CA MET A 43 -21.73 -14.92 10.64
C MET A 43 -21.04 -16.30 10.87
N GLY A 44 -21.81 -17.38 10.94
CA GLY A 44 -21.30 -18.74 11.09
C GLY A 44 -21.18 -19.52 9.77
N ASP A 45 -21.55 -18.91 8.64
CA ASP A 45 -21.54 -19.56 7.34
C ASP A 45 -20.17 -19.38 6.67
N HIS A 46 -19.79 -20.36 5.84
CA HIS A 46 -18.61 -20.25 4.99
C HIS A 46 -18.77 -19.16 3.93
N GLN A 47 -17.70 -18.43 3.68
CA GLN A 47 -17.61 -17.47 2.59
C GLN A 47 -17.09 -18.17 1.34
N TYR A 48 -17.80 -17.99 0.23
CA TYR A 48 -17.36 -18.43 -1.09
C TYR A 48 -17.09 -17.23 -1.98
N LEU A 49 -16.00 -17.31 -2.75
CA LEU A 49 -15.61 -16.28 -3.71
C LEU A 49 -15.81 -16.81 -5.12
N GLY A 50 -16.37 -15.94 -5.96
CA GLY A 50 -16.55 -16.15 -7.38
C GLY A 50 -15.49 -15.39 -8.17
N TRP A 51 -14.82 -16.09 -9.07
CA TRP A 51 -14.01 -15.51 -10.13
C TRP A 51 -14.77 -15.62 -11.45
N THR A 52 -14.80 -14.54 -12.23
CA THR A 52 -15.36 -14.53 -13.58
C THR A 52 -14.30 -14.01 -14.54
N GLY A 53 -14.03 -14.78 -15.60
CA GLY A 53 -13.06 -14.39 -16.62
C GLY A 53 -13.16 -15.27 -17.86
N SER A 54 -12.52 -14.84 -18.93
CA SER A 54 -12.34 -15.68 -20.13
C SER A 54 -11.16 -16.62 -19.92
N ILE A 55 -11.29 -17.88 -20.36
CA ILE A 55 -10.14 -18.78 -20.50
C ILE A 55 -9.30 -18.32 -21.69
N LYS A 56 -9.93 -17.89 -22.78
CA LYS A 56 -9.21 -17.46 -23.98
C LYS A 56 -8.60 -16.08 -23.75
N THR A 57 -7.29 -15.99 -23.96
CA THR A 57 -6.54 -14.74 -23.86
C THR A 57 -6.37 -14.11 -25.24
N ASP A 58 -6.71 -12.82 -25.37
CA ASP A 58 -6.46 -12.06 -26.60
C ASP A 58 -4.96 -11.75 -26.73
N LEU A 59 -4.30 -12.44 -27.66
CA LEU A 59 -2.89 -12.25 -27.97
C LEU A 59 -2.72 -11.80 -29.44
N PRO A 60 -1.84 -10.82 -29.73
CA PRO A 60 -1.63 -10.32 -31.10
C PRO A 60 -0.75 -11.24 -31.96
N PHE A 61 -0.34 -12.40 -31.43
CA PHE A 61 0.55 -13.36 -32.08
C PHE A 61 -0.11 -14.75 -32.12
N PRO A 62 0.16 -15.57 -33.14
CA PRO A 62 -0.33 -16.94 -33.19
C PRO A 62 0.31 -17.77 -32.07
N VAL A 63 -0.52 -18.57 -31.39
CA VAL A 63 -0.10 -19.45 -30.28
C VAL A 63 -0.22 -20.90 -30.73
N ALA A 64 0.88 -21.64 -30.66
CA ALA A 64 0.91 -23.07 -31.01
C ALA A 64 0.33 -23.95 -29.90
N ASP A 65 0.86 -23.83 -28.68
CA ASP A 65 0.42 -24.58 -27.50
C ASP A 65 -0.08 -23.61 -26.43
N TYR A 66 -1.36 -23.73 -26.06
CA TYR A 66 -1.96 -22.95 -24.98
C TYR A 66 -2.34 -23.85 -23.79
N GLU A 67 -1.92 -23.44 -22.59
CA GLU A 67 -2.31 -24.06 -21.32
C GLU A 67 -2.81 -22.99 -20.37
N PHE A 68 -3.98 -23.22 -19.79
CA PHE A 68 -4.56 -22.36 -18.76
C PHE A 68 -4.65 -23.12 -17.44
N LYS A 69 -4.21 -22.45 -16.37
CA LYS A 69 -4.24 -22.95 -15.00
C LYS A 69 -4.82 -21.87 -14.10
N PHE A 70 -5.93 -22.18 -13.45
CA PHE A 70 -6.49 -21.39 -12.37
C PHE A 70 -6.15 -22.08 -11.04
N ASN A 71 -5.57 -21.33 -10.10
CA ASN A 71 -5.27 -21.82 -8.76
C ASN A 71 -5.87 -20.86 -7.74
N CYS A 72 -6.74 -21.37 -6.87
CA CYS A 72 -7.39 -20.59 -5.81
C CYS A 72 -6.85 -20.89 -4.42
N GLY A 73 -5.88 -21.81 -4.28
CA GLY A 73 -5.26 -22.20 -3.01
C GLY A 73 -6.17 -23.00 -2.06
N THR A 74 -7.48 -23.01 -2.30
CA THR A 74 -8.51 -23.72 -1.52
C THR A 74 -9.35 -24.62 -2.41
N GLN A 75 -10.37 -25.29 -1.88
CA GLN A 75 -11.21 -26.20 -2.68
C GLN A 75 -12.12 -25.45 -3.65
N ILE A 76 -12.08 -25.83 -4.93
CA ILE A 76 -13.06 -25.42 -5.94
C ILE A 76 -14.36 -26.17 -5.69
N GLU A 77 -15.48 -25.44 -5.59
CA GLU A 77 -16.79 -26.01 -5.29
C GLU A 77 -17.67 -26.09 -6.54
N TYR A 78 -17.61 -25.09 -7.40
CA TYR A 78 -18.44 -25.03 -8.60
C TYR A 78 -17.69 -24.41 -9.78
N ILE A 79 -17.93 -24.97 -10.95
CA ILE A 79 -17.42 -24.47 -12.23
C ILE A 79 -18.50 -24.63 -13.29
N ASN A 80 -18.71 -23.59 -14.11
CA ASN A 80 -19.71 -23.62 -15.18
C ASN A 80 -19.19 -24.22 -16.50
N SER A 81 -17.89 -24.48 -16.62
CA SER A 81 -17.25 -24.99 -17.83
C SER A 81 -16.89 -26.46 -17.70
N THR A 82 -17.28 -27.27 -18.69
CA THR A 82 -16.92 -28.70 -18.77
C THR A 82 -15.55 -28.94 -19.39
N ALA A 83 -14.94 -27.92 -19.98
CA ALA A 83 -13.64 -28.01 -20.63
C ALA A 83 -12.48 -28.03 -19.61
N LEU A 84 -12.72 -27.56 -18.39
CA LEU A 84 -11.73 -27.50 -17.32
C LEU A 84 -11.74 -28.78 -16.48
N THR A 85 -10.57 -29.39 -16.33
CA THR A 85 -10.37 -30.49 -15.37
C THR A 85 -10.03 -29.91 -14.01
N VAL A 86 -10.85 -30.22 -12.99
CA VAL A 86 -10.63 -29.79 -11.62
C VAL A 86 -9.83 -30.84 -10.86
N ASP A 87 -8.75 -30.42 -10.21
CA ASP A 87 -7.89 -31.22 -9.34
C ASP A 87 -7.69 -30.45 -8.03
N GLY A 88 -8.58 -30.68 -7.06
CA GLY A 88 -8.57 -30.01 -5.76
C GLY A 88 -8.61 -28.47 -5.87
N PRO A 89 -7.51 -27.76 -5.58
CA PRO A 89 -7.43 -26.30 -5.65
C PRO A 89 -7.16 -25.73 -7.05
N GLN A 90 -6.95 -26.58 -8.04
CA GLN A 90 -6.57 -26.18 -9.38
C GLN A 90 -7.63 -26.57 -10.41
N ALA A 91 -7.90 -25.68 -11.36
CA ALA A 91 -8.63 -25.98 -12.58
C ALA A 91 -7.71 -25.75 -13.78
N ARG A 92 -7.63 -26.74 -14.68
CA ARG A 92 -6.69 -26.70 -15.81
C ARG A 92 -7.31 -27.16 -17.13
N ILE A 93 -6.81 -26.61 -18.22
CA ILE A 93 -7.07 -27.03 -19.59
C ILE A 93 -5.79 -26.85 -20.39
N GLY A 94 -5.44 -27.83 -21.22
CA GLY A 94 -4.20 -27.77 -22.01
C GLY A 94 -3.48 -29.11 -22.15
N PRO A 95 -2.57 -29.23 -23.13
CA PRO A 95 -2.32 -28.26 -24.20
C PRO A 95 -3.42 -28.30 -25.27
N VAL A 96 -3.95 -27.14 -25.68
CA VAL A 96 -4.98 -27.01 -26.73
C VAL A 96 -4.64 -25.83 -27.65
N GLU A 97 -5.11 -25.87 -28.91
CA GLU A 97 -5.06 -24.72 -29.82
C GLU A 97 -5.98 -23.58 -29.33
N LEU A 98 -5.48 -22.35 -29.30
CA LEU A 98 -6.22 -21.18 -28.78
C LEU A 98 -7.54 -20.93 -29.51
N ASP A 99 -7.59 -21.17 -30.82
CA ASP A 99 -8.77 -20.94 -31.67
C ASP A 99 -9.91 -21.93 -31.40
N SER A 100 -9.63 -23.05 -30.75
CA SER A 100 -10.64 -24.05 -30.38
C SER A 100 -11.38 -23.70 -29.08
N LEU A 101 -10.88 -22.73 -28.31
CA LEU A 101 -11.46 -22.32 -27.04
C LEU A 101 -12.65 -21.37 -27.27
N SER A 102 -13.72 -21.57 -26.51
CA SER A 102 -14.86 -20.65 -26.51
C SER A 102 -14.48 -19.31 -25.88
N ASP A 103 -15.06 -18.23 -26.41
CA ASP A 103 -15.00 -16.88 -25.85
C ASP A 103 -15.95 -16.70 -24.64
N ASP A 104 -16.73 -17.75 -24.28
CA ASP A 104 -17.70 -17.68 -23.20
C ASP A 104 -17.03 -17.45 -21.83
N PRO A 105 -17.61 -16.57 -20.98
CA PRO A 105 -17.06 -16.31 -19.65
C PRO A 105 -17.20 -17.54 -18.75
N VAL A 106 -16.11 -17.87 -18.08
CA VAL A 106 -16.03 -18.94 -17.10
C VAL A 106 -16.18 -18.38 -15.70
N PHE A 107 -17.04 -19.03 -14.94
CA PHE A 107 -17.31 -18.75 -13.55
C PHE A 107 -16.80 -19.90 -12.69
N ILE A 108 -15.92 -19.56 -11.75
CA ILE A 108 -15.36 -20.51 -10.77
C ILE A 108 -15.71 -20.01 -9.37
N ARG A 109 -16.35 -20.86 -8.58
CA ARG A 109 -16.63 -20.62 -7.16
C ARG A 109 -15.76 -21.53 -6.30
N PHE A 110 -15.11 -20.95 -5.31
CA PHE A 110 -14.24 -21.67 -4.39
C PHE A 110 -14.40 -21.13 -2.96
N LEU A 111 -13.96 -21.93 -1.98
CA LEU A 111 -14.01 -21.57 -0.56
C LEU A 111 -13.02 -20.43 -0.28
N GLY A 112 -13.49 -19.31 0.25
CA GLY A 112 -12.69 -18.10 0.50
C GLY A 112 -12.94 -17.54 1.89
N ASP A 113 -12.67 -18.36 2.91
CA ASP A 113 -12.87 -18.09 4.33
C ASP A 113 -11.81 -17.16 4.94
N TYR A 114 -11.58 -16.03 4.27
CA TYR A 114 -10.64 -15.01 4.71
C TYR A 114 -11.22 -13.61 4.43
N PRO A 115 -10.83 -12.59 5.20
CA PRO A 115 -11.21 -11.22 4.90
C PRO A 115 -10.59 -10.75 3.58
N LEU A 116 -11.27 -9.84 2.89
CA LEU A 116 -10.77 -9.18 1.68
C LEU A 116 -10.50 -7.70 1.97
N PRO A 117 -9.36 -7.34 2.59
CA PRO A 117 -9.07 -5.95 2.93
C PRO A 117 -8.81 -5.12 1.67
N VAL A 118 -9.62 -4.08 1.50
CA VAL A 118 -9.56 -3.09 0.42
C VAL A 118 -9.38 -1.72 1.04
N VAL A 119 -8.23 -1.11 0.81
CA VAL A 119 -7.93 0.28 1.18
C VAL A 119 -8.36 1.18 0.02
N ARG A 120 -9.45 1.92 0.23
CA ARG A 120 -10.02 2.80 -0.81
C ARG A 120 -9.14 4.02 -1.08
N GLN A 121 -8.55 4.54 0.00
CA GLN A 121 -7.63 5.66 -0.02
C GLN A 121 -6.56 5.43 1.04
N LEU A 122 -5.30 5.48 0.62
CA LEU A 122 -4.14 5.57 1.48
C LEU A 122 -3.50 6.95 1.28
N THR A 123 -3.38 7.73 2.35
CA THR A 123 -2.58 8.96 2.34
C THR A 123 -1.35 8.73 3.21
N ARG A 124 -0.17 8.74 2.59
CA ARG A 124 1.12 8.46 3.22
C ARG A 124 1.97 9.72 3.22
N ASP A 125 2.16 10.30 4.40
CA ASP A 125 2.94 11.50 4.63
C ASP A 125 4.32 11.13 5.19
N ILE A 126 5.37 11.50 4.48
CA ILE A 126 6.76 11.19 4.80
C ILE A 126 7.49 12.49 5.10
N TRP A 127 7.89 12.66 6.36
CA TRP A 127 8.55 13.87 6.86
C TRP A 127 10.04 13.62 7.08
N VAL A 128 10.87 14.36 6.35
CA VAL A 128 12.32 14.28 6.48
C VAL A 128 12.82 15.35 7.45
N SER A 129 13.52 14.93 8.50
CA SER A 129 14.10 15.84 9.51
C SER A 129 15.60 15.65 9.69
N HIS A 130 16.39 16.56 9.11
CA HIS A 130 17.85 16.59 9.31
C HIS A 130 18.27 17.03 10.71
N HIS A 131 17.47 17.87 11.38
CA HIS A 131 17.75 18.31 12.74
C HIS A 131 17.57 17.18 13.76
N GLY A 132 16.50 16.39 13.59
CA GLY A 132 16.19 15.25 14.47
C GLY A 132 16.87 13.96 14.05
N GLY A 133 17.47 13.90 12.86
CA GLY A 133 18.00 12.67 12.29
C GLY A 133 16.92 11.60 12.09
N SER A 134 15.67 12.01 11.88
CA SER A 134 14.51 11.11 11.82
C SER A 134 13.76 11.24 10.49
N LEU A 135 13.16 10.13 10.10
CA LEU A 135 12.14 10.04 9.05
C LEU A 135 10.82 9.67 9.75
N SER A 136 9.88 10.62 9.81
CA SER A 136 8.57 10.39 10.41
C SER A 136 7.58 10.04 9.32
N ILE A 137 6.91 8.89 9.46
CA ILE A 137 5.92 8.41 8.50
C ILE A 137 4.57 8.43 9.20
N GLN A 138 3.56 8.98 8.53
CA GLN A 138 2.17 8.94 8.95
C GLN A 138 1.32 8.44 7.80
N GLU A 139 0.44 7.48 8.06
CA GLU A 139 -0.43 6.90 7.08
C GLU A 139 -1.87 6.92 7.56
N ARG A 140 -2.75 7.49 6.74
CA ARG A 140 -4.20 7.44 6.92
C ARG A 140 -4.79 6.41 5.97
N TYR A 141 -5.48 5.43 6.53
CA TYR A 141 -6.13 4.34 5.82
C TYR A 141 -7.65 4.53 5.85
N GLU A 142 -8.28 4.41 4.68
CA GLU A 142 -9.72 4.17 4.56
C GLU A 142 -9.96 2.70 4.18
N LEU A 143 -9.98 1.84 5.19
CA LEU A 143 -10.06 0.38 5.03
C LEU A 143 -11.52 -0.07 4.93
N SER A 144 -11.79 -1.02 4.05
CA SER A 144 -13.05 -1.73 3.93
C SER A 144 -12.82 -3.22 3.73
N ASN A 145 -13.76 -4.08 4.12
CA ASN A 145 -13.69 -5.51 3.81
C ASN A 145 -14.60 -5.82 2.60
N GLY A 146 -14.03 -6.28 1.50
CA GLY A 146 -14.73 -6.68 0.27
C GLY A 146 -15.43 -8.05 0.33
N GLY A 147 -15.40 -8.71 1.48
CA GLY A 147 -16.08 -9.99 1.72
C GLY A 147 -17.61 -9.90 1.72
N ALA A 148 -18.25 -11.05 1.92
CA ALA A 148 -19.71 -11.18 1.94
C ALA A 148 -20.32 -10.38 3.10
N VAL A 149 -21.45 -9.71 2.83
CA VAL A 149 -22.17 -8.89 3.80
C VAL A 149 -22.91 -9.79 4.78
N LEU A 150 -23.02 -9.37 6.04
CA LEU A 150 -23.85 -10.10 7.00
C LEU A 150 -25.33 -10.03 6.59
N ALA A 151 -25.96 -11.19 6.45
CA ALA A 151 -27.38 -11.31 6.15
C ALA A 151 -28.24 -10.87 7.35
N GLU A 152 -27.83 -11.26 8.55
CA GLU A 152 -28.43 -10.88 9.83
C GLU A 152 -27.61 -9.78 10.54
N PRO A 153 -28.24 -9.00 11.43
CA PRO A 153 -27.51 -8.06 12.28
C PRO A 153 -26.41 -8.74 13.10
N PHE A 154 -25.32 -8.02 13.33
CA PHE A 154 -24.20 -8.52 14.12
C PHE A 154 -24.64 -8.90 15.55
N SER A 155 -24.31 -10.14 15.97
CA SER A 155 -24.53 -10.65 17.31
C SER A 155 -23.19 -10.87 18.02
N ARG A 156 -22.90 -10.07 19.06
CA ARG A 156 -21.66 -10.21 19.84
C ARG A 156 -21.54 -11.58 20.50
N LEU A 157 -22.64 -12.17 20.94
CA LEU A 157 -22.67 -13.49 21.56
C LEU A 157 -22.21 -14.57 20.56
N GLN A 158 -22.83 -14.59 19.38
CA GLN A 158 -22.44 -15.54 18.33
C GLN A 158 -20.98 -15.34 17.91
N PHE A 159 -20.49 -14.09 17.86
CA PHE A 159 -19.10 -13.78 17.51
C PHE A 159 -18.11 -14.31 18.55
N MET A 160 -18.47 -14.21 19.84
CA MET A 160 -17.64 -14.77 20.91
C MET A 160 -17.64 -16.30 20.89
N ILE A 161 -18.79 -16.92 20.59
CA ILE A 161 -18.88 -18.37 20.41
C ILE A 161 -18.01 -18.82 19.24
N SER A 162 -18.17 -18.20 18.07
CA SER A 162 -17.41 -18.56 16.86
C SER A 162 -15.90 -18.42 17.05
N ALA A 163 -15.45 -17.34 17.69
CA ALA A 163 -14.06 -17.11 18.04
C ALA A 163 -13.49 -18.19 18.98
N GLN A 164 -14.30 -18.75 19.89
CA GLN A 164 -13.88 -19.83 20.79
C GLN A 164 -13.80 -21.18 20.07
N SER A 165 -14.73 -21.43 19.14
CA SER A 165 -14.82 -22.68 18.39
C SER A 165 -13.90 -22.76 17.15
N GLN A 166 -13.00 -21.78 16.96
CA GLN A 166 -12.11 -21.67 15.80
C GLN A 166 -12.82 -21.76 14.44
N PHE A 167 -14.10 -21.38 14.38
CA PHE A 167 -14.79 -21.31 13.09
C PHE A 167 -14.13 -20.20 12.25
N PRO A 168 -13.89 -20.43 10.96
CA PRO A 168 -13.40 -19.40 10.08
C PRO A 168 -14.38 -18.24 10.08
N LEU A 169 -13.88 -17.06 10.46
CA LEU A 169 -14.64 -15.83 10.36
C LEU A 169 -14.11 -15.07 9.16
N ASN A 170 -15.00 -14.71 8.24
CA ASN A 170 -14.73 -13.77 7.15
C ASN A 170 -14.56 -12.31 7.64
N ALA A 171 -14.27 -12.15 8.94
CA ALA A 171 -14.07 -10.89 9.61
C ALA A 171 -12.60 -10.66 9.88
N MET A 172 -12.16 -9.45 9.60
CA MET A 172 -10.80 -9.03 9.91
C MET A 172 -10.74 -8.53 11.35
N ASN A 173 -10.06 -9.29 12.21
CA ASN A 173 -9.94 -8.99 13.64
C ASN A 173 -8.70 -8.16 13.96
N SER A 174 -7.61 -8.45 13.27
CA SER A 174 -6.30 -7.80 13.41
C SER A 174 -5.54 -7.98 12.11
N PHE A 175 -4.50 -7.18 11.95
CA PHE A 175 -3.54 -7.30 10.88
C PHE A 175 -2.17 -6.91 11.40
N ASP A 176 -1.14 -7.45 10.76
CA ASP A 176 0.23 -7.19 11.15
C ASP A 176 0.91 -6.36 10.07
N LEU A 177 1.66 -5.35 10.50
CA LEU A 177 2.45 -4.50 9.64
C LEU A 177 3.93 -4.80 9.87
N ALA A 178 4.62 -5.20 8.81
CA ALA A 178 6.06 -5.37 8.82
C ALA A 178 6.74 -4.02 8.55
N LEU A 179 7.51 -3.55 9.53
CA LEU A 179 8.28 -2.32 9.45
C LEU A 179 9.78 -2.60 9.54
N GLU A 180 10.57 -1.63 9.08
CA GLU A 180 12.04 -1.64 9.22
C GLU A 180 12.47 -1.70 10.71
N PRO A 181 13.72 -2.11 11.00
CA PRO A 181 14.23 -2.09 12.36
C PRO A 181 14.43 -0.65 12.88
N GLY A 182 14.37 -0.48 14.20
CA GLY A 182 14.65 0.79 14.86
C GLY A 182 13.48 1.79 14.88
N VAL A 183 12.26 1.31 14.64
CA VAL A 183 11.03 2.10 14.73
C VAL A 183 10.78 2.60 16.15
N ARG A 184 10.37 3.85 16.28
CA ARG A 184 10.06 4.54 17.54
C ARG A 184 8.79 5.37 17.41
N GLY A 185 8.23 5.80 18.53
CA GLY A 185 7.12 6.74 18.54
C GLY A 185 5.86 6.24 17.83
N ALA A 186 5.68 4.92 17.71
CA ALA A 186 4.54 4.35 17.00
C ALA A 186 3.22 4.68 17.72
N TYR A 187 2.24 5.18 16.97
CA TYR A 187 0.92 5.51 17.49
C TYR A 187 -0.19 5.05 16.53
N PHE A 188 -1.29 4.57 17.10
CA PHE A 188 -2.46 4.10 16.37
C PHE A 188 -3.70 4.82 16.86
N VAL A 189 -4.32 5.60 15.96
CA VAL A 189 -5.39 6.52 16.28
C VAL A 189 -6.52 6.35 15.26
N ASP A 190 -7.75 6.37 15.75
CA ASP A 190 -8.97 6.42 14.93
C ASP A 190 -9.46 7.89 14.88
N ASP A 191 -10.45 8.22 14.06
CA ASP A 191 -11.00 9.59 13.95
C ASP A 191 -11.51 10.13 15.31
N ILE A 192 -11.87 9.24 16.25
CA ILE A 192 -12.37 9.57 17.60
C ILE A 192 -11.26 9.46 18.67
N GLY A 193 -10.00 9.28 18.25
CA GLY A 193 -8.83 9.30 19.13
C GLY A 193 -8.18 7.93 19.31
N ASN A 194 -7.27 7.86 20.29
CA ASN A 194 -6.31 6.77 20.46
C ASN A 194 -6.97 5.39 20.57
N VAL A 195 -6.34 4.39 19.96
CA VAL A 195 -6.75 2.99 20.06
C VAL A 195 -5.61 2.19 20.68
N SER A 196 -5.81 1.76 21.92
CA SER A 196 -4.77 1.09 22.71
C SER A 196 -4.54 -0.38 22.32
N THR A 197 -5.37 -0.94 21.44
CA THR A 197 -5.29 -2.34 21.02
C THR A 197 -4.30 -2.50 19.85
N SER A 198 -3.03 -2.20 20.10
CA SER A 198 -1.92 -2.52 19.20
C SER A 198 -0.71 -3.01 19.99
N ASN A 199 0.15 -3.80 19.36
CA ASN A 199 1.34 -4.36 19.99
C ASN A 199 2.51 -4.32 19.00
N LEU A 200 3.52 -3.53 19.31
CA LEU A 200 4.74 -3.41 18.51
C LEU A 200 5.82 -4.34 19.08
N HIS A 201 6.21 -5.33 18.29
CA HIS A 201 7.33 -6.22 18.58
C HIS A 201 8.57 -5.76 17.81
N LEU A 202 9.61 -5.35 18.54
CA LEU A 202 10.88 -4.91 17.97
C LEU A 202 11.86 -6.08 17.92
N GLU A 203 12.22 -6.54 16.72
CA GLU A 203 13.32 -7.47 16.50
C GLU A 203 14.54 -6.73 15.94
N LYS A 204 15.69 -7.43 15.85
CA LYS A 204 16.93 -6.82 15.35
C LYS A 204 16.87 -6.46 13.87
N ASP A 205 16.22 -7.32 13.09
CA ASP A 205 16.21 -7.22 11.62
C ASP A 205 14.88 -6.66 11.08
N LYS A 206 13.81 -6.73 11.86
CA LYS A 206 12.47 -6.24 11.49
C LYS A 206 11.67 -5.83 12.72
N SER A 207 10.67 -4.98 12.53
CA SER A 207 9.68 -4.67 13.56
C SER A 207 8.32 -5.17 13.10
N LEU A 208 7.63 -5.95 13.92
CA LEU A 208 6.28 -6.43 13.62
C LEU A 208 5.27 -5.67 14.47
N TRP A 209 4.36 -4.94 13.83
CA TRP A 209 3.32 -4.20 14.54
C TRP A 209 1.96 -4.84 14.31
N SER A 210 1.43 -5.49 15.36
CA SER A 210 0.10 -6.06 15.32
C SER A 210 -0.95 -5.03 15.71
N ILE A 211 -1.90 -4.77 14.84
CA ILE A 211 -2.93 -3.75 15.01
C ILE A 211 -4.30 -4.42 15.04
N ARG A 212 -5.08 -4.07 16.07
CA ARG A 212 -6.45 -4.57 16.25
C ARG A 212 -7.43 -3.39 16.21
N PRO A 213 -8.26 -3.28 15.16
CA PRO A 213 -9.35 -2.30 15.11
C PRO A 213 -10.31 -2.41 16.31
N ARG A 214 -11.08 -1.35 16.58
CA ARG A 214 -12.05 -1.30 17.70
C ARG A 214 -13.15 -2.35 17.58
N TYR A 215 -13.48 -2.75 16.36
CA TYR A 215 -14.50 -3.75 16.04
C TYR A 215 -14.01 -4.65 14.90
N PRO A 216 -14.47 -5.93 14.85
CA PRO A 216 -14.14 -6.83 13.75
C PRO A 216 -14.74 -6.30 12.44
N LEU A 217 -13.97 -6.28 11.36
CA LEU A 217 -14.45 -5.79 10.06
C LEU A 217 -15.06 -6.93 9.26
N PHE A 218 -16.39 -7.03 9.29
CA PHE A 218 -17.16 -7.90 8.39
C PHE A 218 -17.31 -7.29 7.00
N GLY A 219 -17.79 -8.09 6.04
CA GLY A 219 -18.00 -7.61 4.66
C GLY A 219 -18.81 -6.31 4.60
N SER A 220 -18.33 -5.39 3.78
CA SER A 220 -18.79 -4.00 3.61
C SER A 220 -18.67 -3.07 4.81
N TRP A 221 -18.04 -3.48 5.92
CA TRP A 221 -17.72 -2.56 7.01
C TRP A 221 -16.48 -1.74 6.67
N ASN A 222 -16.51 -0.47 7.03
CA ASN A 222 -15.42 0.48 6.82
C ASN A 222 -14.76 0.80 8.17
N TYR A 223 -13.47 1.12 8.14
CA TYR A 223 -12.72 1.61 9.29
C TYR A 223 -11.63 2.56 8.81
N THR A 224 -11.73 3.80 9.27
CA THR A 224 -10.76 4.84 8.95
C THR A 224 -9.83 5.00 10.13
N PHE A 225 -8.53 4.96 9.90
CA PHE A 225 -7.56 5.09 10.98
C PHE A 225 -6.27 5.71 10.49
N THR A 226 -5.49 6.24 11.43
CA THR A 226 -4.16 6.79 11.20
C THR A 226 -3.16 6.02 12.03
N ILE A 227 -2.10 5.57 11.39
CA ILE A 227 -0.90 5.06 12.05
C ILE A 227 0.26 5.99 11.75
N GLY A 228 1.19 6.12 12.68
CA GLY A 228 2.43 6.82 12.40
C GLY A 228 3.55 6.34 13.29
N TRP A 229 4.77 6.50 12.80
CA TRP A 229 5.98 6.06 13.46
C TRP A 229 7.20 6.84 12.97
N ASP A 230 8.25 6.85 13.78
CA ASP A 230 9.54 7.44 13.47
C ASP A 230 10.56 6.35 13.17
N SER A 231 11.37 6.56 12.14
CA SER A 231 12.54 5.74 11.84
C SER A 231 13.81 6.59 11.83
N ASP A 232 14.96 5.96 12.01
CA ASP A 232 16.26 6.63 11.85
C ASP A 232 16.49 7.04 10.40
N LEU A 233 16.81 8.31 10.17
CA LEU A 233 17.02 8.85 8.83
C LEU A 233 18.20 8.18 8.11
N SER A 234 19.20 7.70 8.85
CA SER A 234 20.36 6.98 8.31
C SER A 234 20.00 5.69 7.56
N ASN A 235 18.83 5.11 7.81
CA ASN A 235 18.38 3.90 7.13
C ASN A 235 17.87 4.21 5.71
N TYR A 236 17.36 5.42 5.50
CA TYR A 236 16.71 5.85 4.25
C TYR A 236 17.53 6.87 3.45
N LEU A 237 18.45 7.58 4.11
CA LEU A 237 19.21 8.67 3.51
C LEU A 237 20.69 8.31 3.32
N ARG A 238 21.21 8.57 2.12
CA ARG A 238 22.63 8.45 1.80
C ARG A 238 23.18 9.78 1.30
N VAL A 239 24.44 10.06 1.66
CA VAL A 239 25.13 11.30 1.29
C VAL A 239 26.36 10.92 0.45
N PRO A 240 26.24 10.81 -0.88
CA PRO A 240 27.35 10.37 -1.73
C PRO A 240 28.48 11.41 -1.85
N TYR A 241 28.14 12.70 -1.85
CA TYR A 241 29.10 13.80 -1.88
C TYR A 241 28.57 15.01 -1.11
N LYS A 242 29.43 16.01 -0.86
CA LYS A 242 29.17 17.09 0.10
C LYS A 242 27.85 17.82 -0.24
N ALA A 243 26.94 17.81 0.74
CA ALA A 243 25.63 18.45 0.70
C ALA A 243 24.60 17.86 -0.30
N HIS A 244 24.92 16.78 -1.01
CA HIS A 244 23.97 16.08 -1.86
C HIS A 244 23.41 14.86 -1.15
N HIS A 245 22.09 14.73 -1.13
CA HIS A 245 21.39 13.72 -0.36
C HIS A 245 20.47 12.91 -1.27
N ILE A 246 20.52 11.59 -1.11
CA ILE A 246 19.65 10.65 -1.80
C ILE A 246 18.78 9.98 -0.74
N LEU A 247 17.49 10.30 -0.79
CA LEU A 247 16.46 9.67 0.04
C LEU A 247 15.85 8.52 -0.74
N GLN A 248 15.87 7.33 -0.14
CA GLN A 248 15.21 6.14 -0.64
C GLN A 248 14.07 5.80 0.31
N VAL A 249 12.83 5.80 -0.16
CA VAL A 249 11.66 5.44 0.65
C VAL A 249 10.76 4.45 -0.09
N PRO A 250 10.18 3.46 0.60
CA PRO A 250 9.23 2.55 -0.02
C PRO A 250 7.94 3.27 -0.42
N LEU A 251 7.41 2.87 -1.58
CA LEU A 251 6.19 3.40 -2.17
C LEU A 251 5.00 3.19 -1.23
N ILE A 252 4.88 1.98 -0.68
CA ILE A 252 3.92 1.60 0.36
C ILE A 252 4.63 0.74 1.41
N GLN A 253 4.21 0.82 2.67
CA GLN A 253 4.56 -0.15 3.71
C GLN A 253 3.27 -0.53 4.38
N GLY A 254 2.57 -1.48 3.77
CA GLY A 254 1.26 -1.92 4.21
C GLY A 254 1.25 -3.39 4.62
N PRO A 255 0.16 -3.87 5.24
CA PRO A 255 0.02 -5.27 5.62
C PRO A 255 -0.07 -6.19 4.39
N ASP A 256 0.28 -7.45 4.58
CA ASP A 256 0.15 -8.49 3.55
C ASP A 256 -1.31 -8.68 3.13
N SER A 257 -1.54 -9.08 1.88
CA SER A 257 -2.87 -9.36 1.31
C SER A 257 -3.82 -8.15 1.24
N PHE A 258 -3.32 -6.92 1.41
CA PHE A 258 -4.12 -5.70 1.22
C PHE A 258 -4.06 -5.25 -0.24
N THR A 259 -5.17 -4.67 -0.68
CA THR A 259 -5.28 -4.01 -1.99
C THR A 259 -5.54 -2.53 -1.80
N TYR A 260 -4.94 -1.70 -2.65
CA TYR A 260 -5.00 -0.23 -2.55
C TYR A 260 -5.56 0.36 -3.83
N ASP A 261 -6.75 0.97 -3.73
CA ASP A 261 -7.41 1.57 -4.89
C ASP A 261 -6.71 2.86 -5.30
N ASN A 262 -6.52 3.76 -4.33
CA ASN A 262 -5.86 5.05 -4.51
C ASN A 262 -4.81 5.26 -3.42
N VAL A 263 -3.62 5.67 -3.83
CA VAL A 263 -2.50 5.95 -2.92
C VAL A 263 -1.93 7.31 -3.24
N SER A 264 -1.91 8.18 -2.23
CA SER A 264 -1.28 9.50 -2.28
C SER A 264 -0.06 9.51 -1.37
N VAL A 265 1.13 9.65 -1.96
CA VAL A 265 2.40 9.71 -1.23
C VAL A 265 2.89 11.16 -1.22
N ASN A 266 2.94 11.75 -0.03
CA ASN A 266 3.43 13.11 0.18
C ASN A 266 4.81 13.06 0.84
N ILE A 267 5.81 13.67 0.21
CA ILE A 267 7.18 13.71 0.71
C ILE A 267 7.50 15.16 1.08
N PHE A 268 7.69 15.43 2.37
CA PHE A 268 8.03 16.73 2.94
C PHE A 268 9.54 16.79 3.20
N LEU A 269 10.26 17.51 2.35
CA LEU A 269 11.70 17.69 2.46
C LEU A 269 12.05 18.78 3.50
N PRO A 270 13.31 18.82 3.99
CA PRO A 270 13.73 19.91 4.88
C PRO A 270 13.64 21.28 4.20
N GLU A 271 13.36 22.30 5.01
CA GLU A 271 13.38 23.70 4.59
C GLU A 271 14.76 24.06 4.02
N GLY A 272 14.80 24.70 2.84
CA GLY A 272 16.05 25.05 2.17
C GLY A 272 16.67 23.93 1.32
N ALA A 273 15.97 22.81 1.09
CA ALA A 273 16.35 21.83 0.09
C ALA A 273 16.23 22.40 -1.34
N THR A 274 17.22 22.13 -2.19
CA THR A 274 17.31 22.63 -3.57
C THR A 274 17.64 21.49 -4.56
N ASP A 275 17.50 21.74 -5.88
CA ASP A 275 17.75 20.77 -6.97
C ASP A 275 17.08 19.40 -6.76
N ILE A 276 15.75 19.41 -6.55
CA ILE A 276 15.01 18.20 -6.17
C ILE A 276 14.66 17.35 -7.40
N LYS A 277 15.30 16.18 -7.52
CA LYS A 277 15.03 15.20 -8.58
C LYS A 277 14.29 14.01 -8.00
N LEU A 278 13.22 13.60 -8.70
CA LEU A 278 12.40 12.47 -8.31
C LEU A 278 12.59 11.32 -9.31
N SER A 279 12.77 10.12 -8.79
CA SER A 279 12.72 8.88 -9.55
C SER A 279 11.73 7.93 -8.89
N SER A 280 10.65 7.60 -9.60
CA SER A 280 9.58 6.74 -9.13
C SER A 280 9.64 5.38 -9.82
N PRO A 281 9.39 4.26 -9.11
CA PRO A 281 9.45 2.91 -9.68
C PRO A 281 8.26 2.60 -10.60
N LEU A 282 7.18 3.36 -10.46
CA LEU A 282 5.97 3.33 -11.28
C LEU A 282 5.69 4.74 -11.80
N PRO A 283 5.14 4.89 -13.01
CA PRO A 283 4.68 6.19 -13.48
C PRO A 283 3.51 6.67 -12.60
N PRO A 284 3.63 7.80 -11.89
CA PRO A 284 2.52 8.33 -11.10
C PRO A 284 1.42 8.85 -12.04
N LEU A 285 0.16 8.80 -11.59
CA LEU A 285 -0.97 9.42 -12.28
C LEU A 285 -0.89 10.95 -12.26
N SER A 286 -0.42 11.49 -11.14
CA SER A 286 -0.15 12.91 -10.97
C SER A 286 1.08 13.13 -10.10
N GLU A 287 1.82 14.18 -10.43
CA GLU A 287 2.92 14.72 -9.63
C GLU A 287 2.66 16.19 -9.38
N GLU A 288 2.55 16.57 -8.11
CA GLU A 288 2.36 17.95 -7.68
C GLU A 288 3.51 18.39 -6.78
N ARG A 289 3.99 19.61 -6.99
CA ARG A 289 5.05 20.22 -6.18
C ARG A 289 4.51 21.45 -5.52
N PHE A 290 4.64 21.51 -4.20
CA PHE A 290 4.09 22.60 -3.39
C PHE A 290 5.01 22.92 -2.22
N ASN A 291 4.71 24.02 -1.54
CA ASN A 291 5.45 24.45 -0.37
C ASN A 291 4.56 24.31 0.87
N HIS A 292 5.01 23.54 1.86
CA HIS A 292 4.25 23.25 3.07
C HIS A 292 4.84 24.02 4.26
N PHE A 293 3.99 24.71 5.02
CA PHE A 293 4.42 25.43 6.22
C PHE A 293 4.07 24.61 7.47
N TRP A 294 5.08 24.29 8.28
CA TRP A 294 4.92 23.60 9.56
C TRP A 294 5.58 24.39 10.70
N PHE A 295 5.58 23.81 11.90
CA PHE A 295 6.19 24.42 13.08
C PHE A 295 7.66 24.81 12.83
N LEU A 296 7.97 26.06 13.18
CA LEU A 296 9.30 26.67 13.08
C LEU A 296 9.87 26.73 11.65
N ASP A 297 9.01 26.69 10.63
CA ASP A 297 9.42 26.95 9.24
C ASP A 297 9.29 28.44 8.92
N SER A 298 10.26 29.01 8.21
CA SER A 298 10.30 30.43 7.83
C SER A 298 9.97 30.66 6.35
N THR A 299 10.56 29.86 5.45
CA THR A 299 10.33 29.91 3.99
C THR A 299 9.42 28.77 3.51
N GLY A 300 9.07 27.84 4.40
CA GLY A 300 8.32 26.64 4.07
C GLY A 300 9.20 25.50 3.55
N ARG A 301 8.63 24.30 3.54
CA ARG A 301 9.26 23.04 3.12
C ARG A 301 8.85 22.68 1.70
N PRO A 302 9.81 22.49 0.78
CA PRO A 302 9.49 21.95 -0.53
C PRO A 302 8.94 20.53 -0.38
N SER A 303 7.79 20.29 -1.01
CA SER A 303 7.03 19.04 -0.84
C SER A 303 6.58 18.51 -2.20
N ILE A 304 6.52 17.19 -2.31
CA ILE A 304 6.11 16.48 -3.52
C ILE A 304 4.93 15.59 -3.16
N SER A 305 3.84 15.65 -3.93
CA SER A 305 2.72 14.70 -3.85
C SER A 305 2.69 13.84 -5.11
N LEU A 306 2.57 12.53 -4.91
CA LEU A 306 2.46 11.54 -5.98
C LEU A 306 1.19 10.74 -5.80
N THR A 307 0.39 10.62 -6.86
CA THR A 307 -0.82 9.79 -6.84
C THR A 307 -0.64 8.55 -7.68
N PHE A 308 -1.01 7.40 -7.12
CA PHE A 308 -1.02 6.10 -7.78
C PHE A 308 -2.40 5.46 -7.62
N SER A 309 -2.73 4.57 -8.53
CA SER A 309 -3.93 3.73 -8.43
C SER A 309 -3.58 2.27 -8.62
N GLY A 310 -4.34 1.39 -7.97
CA GLY A 310 -4.28 -0.04 -8.23
C GLY A 310 -3.00 -0.71 -7.73
N LEU A 311 -2.59 -0.41 -6.49
CA LEU A 311 -1.41 -1.03 -5.88
C LEU A 311 -1.79 -2.27 -5.05
N THR A 312 -0.83 -3.16 -4.90
CA THR A 312 -0.93 -4.42 -4.15
C THR A 312 0.22 -4.53 -3.16
N ASP A 313 0.15 -5.49 -2.24
CA ASP A 313 1.24 -5.83 -1.32
C ASP A 313 2.57 -6.17 -2.04
N ASP A 314 2.52 -6.70 -3.26
CA ASP A 314 3.70 -6.87 -4.14
C ASP A 314 4.49 -5.55 -4.35
N ASP A 315 3.83 -4.39 -4.27
CA ASP A 315 4.44 -3.08 -4.54
C ASP A 315 5.19 -2.51 -3.32
N THR A 316 5.15 -3.19 -2.16
CA THR A 316 5.90 -2.82 -0.94
C THR A 316 7.42 -2.80 -1.15
N GLN A 317 7.93 -3.65 -2.05
CA GLN A 317 9.36 -3.70 -2.38
C GLN A 317 9.82 -2.58 -3.32
N ARG A 318 8.88 -1.80 -3.87
CA ARG A 318 9.22 -0.71 -4.80
C ARG A 318 9.61 0.54 -4.04
N LEU A 319 10.70 1.16 -4.48
CA LEU A 319 11.32 2.28 -3.79
C LEU A 319 11.26 3.54 -4.66
N ILE A 320 10.86 4.65 -4.03
CA ILE A 320 10.94 6.00 -4.57
C ILE A 320 12.29 6.58 -4.15
N TYR A 321 12.97 7.22 -5.10
CA TYR A 321 14.23 7.93 -4.86
C TYR A 321 14.01 9.43 -5.04
N VAL A 322 14.46 10.21 -4.06
CA VAL A 322 14.44 11.67 -4.10
C VAL A 322 15.86 12.18 -3.85
N GLU A 323 16.46 12.79 -4.86
CA GLU A 323 17.74 13.45 -4.75
C GLU A 323 17.53 14.93 -4.49
N TYR A 324 18.29 15.52 -3.57
CA TYR A 324 18.25 16.95 -3.30
C TYR A 324 19.55 17.43 -2.65
N ASP A 325 19.84 18.71 -2.86
CA ASP A 325 20.93 19.39 -2.20
C ASP A 325 20.45 20.06 -0.91
N TYR A 326 21.20 19.88 0.17
CA TYR A 326 20.93 20.49 1.47
C TYR A 326 22.22 20.90 2.16
N THR A 327 22.42 22.22 2.22
CA THR A 327 23.64 22.85 2.72
C THR A 327 23.63 23.04 4.23
N SER A 328 24.81 23.13 4.85
CA SER A 328 24.92 23.40 6.29
C SER A 328 24.35 24.77 6.70
N ILE A 329 24.30 25.73 5.77
CA ILE A 329 23.69 27.04 6.01
C ILE A 329 22.17 26.89 6.15
N ALA A 330 21.54 26.08 5.28
CA ALA A 330 20.11 25.77 5.39
C ALA A 330 19.78 25.07 6.72
N LEU A 331 20.68 24.19 7.21
CA LEU A 331 20.52 23.60 8.54
C LEU A 331 20.53 24.65 9.67
N MET A 332 21.32 25.71 9.56
CA MET A 332 21.35 26.77 10.58
C MET A 332 20.17 27.74 10.50
N GLN A 333 19.35 27.70 9.45
CA GLN A 333 18.23 28.63 9.24
C GLN A 333 17.24 28.62 10.41
N LYS A 334 16.88 27.44 10.93
CA LYS A 334 15.91 27.31 12.04
C LYS A 334 16.45 27.86 13.37
N PRO A 335 17.65 27.46 13.85
CA PRO A 335 18.24 28.08 15.04
C PRO A 335 18.42 29.60 14.91
N LEU A 336 18.83 30.09 13.74
CA LEU A 336 19.03 31.52 13.50
C LEU A 336 17.71 32.31 13.53
N MET A 337 16.61 31.72 13.03
CA MET A 337 15.28 32.34 13.11
C MET A 337 14.79 32.44 14.56
N ILE A 338 14.95 31.38 15.37
CA ILE A 338 14.60 31.43 16.79
C ILE A 338 15.46 32.48 17.51
N PHE A 339 16.76 32.50 17.23
CA PHE A 339 17.68 33.46 17.81
C PHE A 339 17.32 34.90 17.43
N SER A 340 16.95 35.17 16.18
CA SER A 340 16.59 36.52 15.74
C SER A 340 15.31 37.02 16.42
N VAL A 341 14.30 36.16 16.59
CA VAL A 341 13.07 36.49 17.31
C VAL A 341 13.36 36.78 18.79
N LEU A 342 14.18 35.96 19.45
CA LEU A 342 14.58 36.19 20.85
C LEU A 342 15.38 37.49 21.02
N MET A 343 16.33 37.76 20.11
CA MET A 343 17.10 39.00 20.12
C MET A 343 16.22 40.23 19.87
N PHE A 344 15.22 40.11 19.00
CA PHE A 344 14.25 41.18 18.77
C PHE A 344 13.41 41.47 20.01
N LEU A 345 12.90 40.44 20.69
CA LEU A 345 12.18 40.59 21.96
C LEU A 345 13.06 41.21 23.05
N PHE A 346 14.33 40.80 23.14
CA PHE A 346 15.29 41.37 24.08
C PHE A 346 15.56 42.86 23.78
N ALA A 347 15.72 43.23 22.51
CA ALA A 347 15.92 44.61 22.10
C ALA A 347 14.70 45.48 22.42
N ILE A 348 13.47 44.97 22.24
CA ILE A 348 12.25 45.66 22.66
C ILE A 348 12.24 45.84 24.18
N ALA A 349 12.47 44.78 24.95
CA ALA A 349 12.46 44.85 26.41
C ALA A 349 13.52 45.83 26.95
N TYR A 350 14.70 45.87 26.34
CA TYR A 350 15.75 46.83 26.68
C TYR A 350 15.41 48.28 26.26
N GLY A 351 14.78 48.45 25.09
CA GLY A 351 14.39 49.75 24.54
C GLY A 351 13.21 50.40 25.26
N ILE A 352 12.34 49.60 25.87
CA ILE A 352 11.33 50.10 26.80
C ILE A 352 12.05 50.47 28.11
N LYS A 353 12.65 51.66 28.14
CA LYS A 353 12.90 52.36 29.40
C LYS A 353 11.54 52.63 30.03
N ILE A 354 11.13 51.73 30.92
CA ILE A 354 9.99 51.95 31.77
C ILE A 354 10.45 52.99 32.82
N ASP A 355 10.19 54.26 32.54
CA ASP A 355 10.10 55.28 33.59
C ASP A 355 8.81 54.97 34.39
N ILE A 356 8.92 54.09 35.40
CA ILE A 356 7.89 53.92 36.45
C ILE A 356 8.15 54.92 37.57
#